data_AF-A0A3D0ICT1-F1
#
_entry.id   AF-A0A3D0ICT1-F1
#
_cell.length_a   1.000
_cell.length_b   1.000
_cell.length_c   1.000
_cell.angle_alpha   90.00
_cell.angle_beta   90.00
_cell.angle_gamma   90.00
#
_symmetry.space_group_name_H-M   'P 1'
#
loop_
_entity.id
_entity.type
_entity.pdbx_description
1 polymer ?
#
loop_
_entity_poly.entity_id
_entity_poly.type
_entity_poly.pdbx_seq_one_letter_code
_entity_poly.pdbx_strand_id
1 'polypeptide(L)'
;MAELQLLGSLPRAELHERVRGRMAELGGALRIIGEDLLGADAPIDWVAVDAQGQVAVILLGKAGTELELIATGLAQRAWVSARLKDWLQLAPNLGLRAEAKVRLLLIGTAFDGIARQAASALGDTVELWTYRCIRNGAGVDVLLERVCGGKAPNPDGRRSRPPLPATTSAFRSELSDAQLGLGAAERAEFEDG
;
A
#
# COMPACT_ATOMS: atom_id res chain seq x y z
N MET A 1 5.84 2.30 -37.35
CA MET A 1 5.55 2.66 -35.95
C MET A 1 4.51 1.67 -35.45
N ALA A 2 4.78 0.97 -34.36
CA ALA A 2 3.81 0.05 -33.78
C ALA A 2 2.72 0.85 -33.07
N GLU A 3 1.45 0.52 -33.32
CA GLU A 3 0.31 1.13 -32.64
C GLU A 3 0.18 0.55 -31.22
N LEU A 4 0.05 1.43 -30.22
CA LEU A 4 -0.17 1.03 -28.84
C LEU A 4 -1.66 0.81 -28.61
N GLN A 5 -2.02 -0.42 -28.25
CA GLN A 5 -3.41 -0.78 -27.94
C GLN A 5 -3.56 -1.09 -26.45
N LEU A 6 -4.55 -0.51 -25.79
CA LEU A 6 -4.93 -0.92 -24.44
C LEU A 6 -5.62 -2.27 -24.48
N LEU A 7 -5.18 -3.19 -23.63
CA LEU A 7 -5.79 -4.49 -23.46
C LEU A 7 -6.66 -4.52 -22.20
N GLY A 8 -7.58 -5.49 -22.15
CA GLY A 8 -8.21 -5.89 -20.90
C GLY A 8 -7.21 -6.54 -19.94
N SER A 9 -7.72 -7.05 -18.82
CA SER A 9 -6.89 -7.77 -17.85
C SER A 9 -6.33 -9.06 -18.46
N LEU A 10 -5.06 -9.34 -18.22
CA LEU A 10 -4.40 -10.58 -18.61
C LEU A 10 -4.75 -11.72 -17.66
N PRO A 11 -4.56 -12.99 -18.07
CA PRO A 11 -4.60 -14.11 -17.14
C PRO A 11 -3.64 -13.89 -15.97
N ARG A 12 -4.03 -14.30 -14.76
CA ARG A 12 -3.28 -14.00 -13.52
C ARG A 12 -1.80 -14.39 -13.60
N ALA A 13 -1.48 -15.56 -14.14
CA ALA A 13 -0.09 -16.03 -14.26
C ALA A 13 0.74 -15.12 -15.18
N GLU A 14 0.17 -14.69 -16.32
CA GLU A 14 0.86 -13.77 -17.22
C GLU A 14 1.00 -12.39 -16.58
N LEU A 15 -0.04 -11.88 -15.92
CA LEU A 15 0.04 -10.62 -15.19
C LEU A 15 1.12 -10.67 -14.09
N HIS A 16 1.19 -11.77 -13.34
CA HIS A 16 2.19 -11.98 -12.30
C HIS A 16 3.61 -11.88 -12.86
N GLU A 17 3.91 -12.61 -13.94
CA GLU A 17 5.21 -12.53 -14.64
C GLU A 17 5.54 -11.14 -15.17
N ARG A 18 4.57 -10.45 -15.78
CA ARG A 18 4.79 -9.10 -16.33
C ARG A 18 5.05 -8.08 -15.23
N VAL A 19 4.28 -8.13 -14.14
CA VAL A 19 4.46 -7.22 -12.99
C VAL A 19 5.76 -7.51 -12.27
N ARG A 20 6.16 -8.79 -12.13
CA ARG A 20 7.47 -9.20 -11.64
C ARG A 20 8.61 -8.55 -12.43
N GLY A 21 8.54 -8.56 -13.76
CA GLY A 21 9.51 -7.90 -14.63
C GLY A 21 9.61 -6.38 -14.45
N ARG A 22 8.59 -5.78 -13.82
CA ARG A 22 8.46 -4.33 -13.58
C ARG A 22 8.70 -3.93 -12.12
N MET A 23 9.14 -4.85 -11.26
CA MET A 23 9.36 -4.59 -9.82
C MET A 23 10.31 -3.43 -9.52
N ALA A 24 11.28 -3.17 -10.41
CA ALA A 24 12.18 -2.03 -10.28
C ALA A 24 11.45 -0.68 -10.30
N GLU A 25 10.27 -0.59 -10.93
CA GLU A 25 9.47 0.63 -11.04
C GLU A 25 8.72 0.96 -9.75
N LEU A 26 8.50 -0.01 -8.87
CA LEU A 26 7.83 0.17 -7.57
C LEU A 26 8.69 0.93 -6.54
N GLY A 27 9.94 1.27 -6.92
CA GLY A 27 10.87 2.07 -6.12
C GLY A 27 11.58 1.30 -5.01
N GLY A 28 12.68 1.85 -4.50
CA GLY A 28 13.43 1.28 -3.38
C GLY A 28 14.33 0.09 -3.71
N ALA A 29 14.56 -0.22 -4.99
CA ALA A 29 15.40 -1.36 -5.41
C ALA A 29 14.99 -2.68 -4.73
N LEU A 30 13.69 -3.00 -4.82
CA LEU A 30 13.10 -4.17 -4.20
C LEU A 30 13.74 -5.45 -4.73
N ARG A 31 14.25 -6.26 -3.81
CA ARG A 31 14.72 -7.62 -4.08
C ARG A 31 13.73 -8.61 -3.50
N ILE A 32 13.17 -9.46 -4.35
CA ILE A 32 12.21 -10.48 -3.95
C ILE A 32 12.91 -11.54 -3.08
N ILE A 33 12.26 -11.91 -1.97
CA ILE A 33 12.71 -12.94 -1.04
C ILE A 33 11.70 -14.08 -0.87
N GLY A 34 10.47 -13.90 -1.36
CA GLY A 34 9.43 -14.91 -1.36
C GLY A 34 8.37 -14.60 -2.40
N GLU A 35 7.78 -15.66 -2.96
CA GLU A 35 6.81 -15.62 -4.06
C GLU A 35 5.73 -16.65 -3.78
N ASP A 36 4.49 -16.32 -4.13
CA ASP A 36 3.34 -17.22 -3.98
C ASP A 36 3.26 -17.86 -2.57
N LEU A 37 3.56 -17.06 -1.54
CA LEU A 37 3.58 -17.53 -0.15
C LEU A 37 2.16 -17.66 0.38
N LEU A 38 1.84 -18.78 1.02
CA LEU A 38 0.60 -18.88 1.79
C LEU A 38 0.74 -18.11 3.10
N GLY A 39 0.05 -16.98 3.21
CA GLY A 39 0.11 -16.11 4.38
C GLY A 39 -0.98 -16.42 5.41
N ALA A 40 -1.75 -15.40 5.81
CA ALA A 40 -2.78 -15.53 6.85
C ALA A 40 -3.84 -16.58 6.48
N ASP A 41 -4.50 -16.42 5.33
CA ASP A 41 -5.46 -17.38 4.76
C ASP A 41 -5.57 -17.24 3.22
N ALA A 42 -4.65 -16.49 2.62
CA ALA A 42 -4.63 -16.18 1.20
C ALA A 42 -3.18 -16.10 0.71
N PRO A 43 -2.94 -16.30 -0.60
CA PRO A 43 -1.61 -16.16 -1.16
C PRO A 43 -1.12 -14.70 -1.10
N ILE A 44 0.18 -14.56 -0.89
CA ILE A 44 0.95 -13.33 -1.06
C ILE A 44 1.71 -13.48 -2.36
N ASP A 45 1.48 -12.59 -3.33
CA ASP A 45 2.17 -12.64 -4.63
C ASP A 45 3.68 -12.50 -4.43
N TRP A 46 4.12 -11.46 -3.70
CA TRP A 46 5.54 -11.30 -3.37
C TRP A 46 5.79 -10.72 -1.99
N VAL A 47 6.91 -11.14 -1.40
CA VAL A 47 7.57 -10.43 -0.30
C VAL A 47 8.97 -10.04 -0.76
N ALA A 48 9.29 -8.76 -0.60
CA ALA A 48 10.54 -8.17 -1.04
C ALA A 48 11.21 -7.34 0.05
N VAL A 49 12.49 -7.08 -0.14
CA VAL A 49 13.33 -6.28 0.76
C VAL A 49 13.96 -5.16 -0.03
N ASP A 50 13.93 -3.94 0.49
CA ASP A 50 14.61 -2.80 -0.11
C ASP A 50 16.08 -2.69 0.30
N ALA A 51 16.82 -1.77 -0.30
CA ALA A 51 18.23 -1.53 0.02
C ALA A 51 18.48 -1.11 1.48
N GLN A 52 17.45 -0.63 2.17
CA GLN A 52 17.48 -0.24 3.59
C GLN A 52 17.08 -1.38 4.53
N GLY A 53 16.81 -2.57 3.99
CA GLY A 53 16.39 -3.74 4.74
C GLY A 53 14.96 -3.66 5.26
N GLN A 54 14.13 -2.76 4.72
CA GLN A 54 12.68 -2.73 4.98
C GLN A 54 11.97 -3.76 4.12
N VAL A 55 10.82 -4.22 4.59
CA VAL A 55 10.05 -5.28 3.95
C VAL A 55 8.85 -4.70 3.23
N ALA A 56 8.60 -5.17 2.02
CA ALA A 56 7.39 -4.87 1.29
C ALA A 56 6.62 -6.16 0.99
N VAL A 57 5.33 -6.15 1.34
CA VAL A 57 4.37 -7.17 0.94
C VAL A 57 3.62 -6.63 -0.27
N ILE A 58 3.59 -7.39 -1.36
CA ILE A 58 3.07 -6.97 -2.65
C ILE A 58 1.92 -7.89 -3.03
N LEU A 59 0.77 -7.31 -3.38
CA LEU A 59 -0.44 -8.06 -3.76
C LEU A 59 -1.04 -7.54 -5.07
N LEU A 60 -1.49 -8.47 -5.92
CA LEU A 60 -2.23 -8.21 -7.14
C LEU A 60 -3.74 -8.40 -6.92
N GLY A 61 -4.48 -7.31 -7.00
CA GLY A 61 -5.93 -7.28 -6.95
C GLY A 61 -6.61 -7.65 -8.26
N LYS A 62 -7.85 -8.10 -8.14
CA LYS A 62 -8.79 -8.23 -9.26
C LYS A 62 -9.57 -6.92 -9.39
N ALA A 63 -10.14 -6.67 -10.57
CA ALA A 63 -11.01 -5.51 -10.77
C ALA A 63 -12.25 -5.61 -9.87
N GLY A 64 -12.59 -4.54 -9.16
CA GLY A 64 -13.77 -4.48 -8.29
C GLY A 64 -13.58 -5.10 -6.90
N THR A 65 -12.35 -5.46 -6.52
CA THR A 65 -12.04 -6.05 -5.20
C THR A 65 -11.09 -5.16 -4.38
N GLU A 66 -11.19 -3.84 -4.51
CA GLU A 66 -10.21 -2.89 -3.99
C GLU A 66 -10.17 -2.86 -2.45
N LEU A 67 -11.32 -2.83 -1.79
CA LEU A 67 -11.40 -2.88 -0.32
C LEU A 67 -10.98 -4.25 0.23
N GLU A 68 -11.35 -5.33 -0.45
CA GLU A 68 -10.92 -6.68 -0.12
C GLU A 68 -9.39 -6.81 -0.24
N LEU A 69 -8.78 -6.20 -1.27
CA LEU A 69 -7.33 -6.17 -1.44
C LEU A 69 -6.65 -5.42 -0.29
N ILE A 70 -7.21 -4.30 0.17
CA ILE A 70 -6.69 -3.57 1.34
C ILE A 70 -6.80 -4.41 2.61
N ALA A 71 -7.97 -4.99 2.87
CA ALA A 71 -8.19 -5.82 4.05
C ALA A 71 -7.26 -7.04 4.07
N THR A 72 -7.16 -7.74 2.93
CA THR A 72 -6.23 -8.86 2.73
C THR A 72 -4.80 -8.39 2.94
N GLY A 73 -4.39 -7.28 2.32
CA GLY A 73 -3.07 -6.69 2.51
C GLY A 73 -2.71 -6.45 3.96
N LEU A 74 -3.62 -5.86 4.74
CA LEU A 74 -3.41 -5.64 6.17
C LEU A 74 -3.23 -6.94 6.95
N ALA A 75 -4.04 -7.96 6.66
CA ALA A 75 -3.89 -9.28 7.26
C ALA A 75 -2.52 -9.90 6.91
N GLN A 76 -2.11 -9.85 5.65
CA GLN A 76 -0.82 -10.37 5.20
C GLN A 76 0.36 -9.62 5.80
N ARG A 77 0.25 -8.29 5.91
CA ARG A 77 1.26 -7.48 6.58
C ARG A 77 1.44 -7.91 8.04
N ALA A 78 0.35 -8.09 8.77
CA ALA A 78 0.40 -8.53 10.17
C ALA A 78 1.04 -9.91 10.29
N TRP A 79 0.66 -10.84 9.40
CA TRP A 79 1.22 -12.18 9.35
C TRP A 79 2.73 -12.21 9.07
N VAL A 80 3.21 -11.40 8.10
CA VAL A 80 4.64 -11.28 7.77
C VAL A 80 5.40 -10.60 8.91
N SER A 81 4.85 -9.51 9.46
CA SER A 81 5.48 -8.74 10.54
C SER A 81 5.78 -9.62 11.76
N ALA A 82 4.86 -10.50 12.13
CA ALA A 82 5.02 -11.43 13.25
C ALA A 82 6.15 -12.46 13.03
N ARG A 83 6.52 -12.75 11.78
CA ARG A 83 7.45 -13.82 11.40
C ARG A 83 8.84 -13.33 10.98
N LEU A 84 9.07 -12.02 10.93
CA LEU A 84 10.35 -11.46 10.49
C LEU A 84 11.55 -11.98 11.29
N LYS A 85 11.38 -12.15 12.60
CA LYS A 85 12.45 -12.68 13.47
C LYS A 85 12.79 -14.12 13.11
N ASP A 86 11.77 -14.95 12.87
CA ASP A 86 11.95 -16.36 12.51
C ASP A 86 12.66 -16.47 11.15
N TRP A 87 12.27 -15.65 10.17
CA TRP A 87 12.93 -15.62 8.87
C TRP A 87 14.39 -15.18 8.98
N LEU A 88 14.70 -14.21 9.83
CA LEU A 88 16.08 -13.76 10.06
C LEU A 88 16.92 -14.86 10.73
N GLN A 89 16.33 -15.67 11.62
CA GLN A 89 17.02 -16.83 12.20
C GLN A 89 17.29 -17.92 11.16
N LEU A 90 16.31 -18.21 10.30
CA LEU A 90 16.44 -19.24 9.25
C LEU A 90 17.37 -18.81 8.12
N ALA A 91 17.39 -17.53 7.79
CA ALA A 91 18.15 -16.98 6.67
C ALA A 91 18.70 -15.57 7.01
N PRO A 92 19.81 -15.50 7.78
CA PRO A 92 20.37 -14.23 8.25
C PRO A 92 20.88 -13.32 7.13
N ASN A 93 21.18 -13.89 5.95
CA ASN A 93 21.68 -13.16 4.79
C ASN A 93 20.57 -12.58 3.90
N LEU A 94 19.29 -12.59 4.35
CA LEU A 94 18.18 -11.98 3.60
C LEU A 94 18.25 -10.45 3.51
N GLY A 95 19.18 -9.81 4.21
CA GLY A 95 19.29 -8.33 4.23
C GLY A 95 18.13 -7.64 4.94
N LEU A 96 17.30 -8.41 5.65
CA LEU A 96 16.22 -7.93 6.51
C LEU A 96 16.78 -7.31 7.79
N ARG A 97 16.11 -6.28 8.31
CA ARG A 97 16.34 -5.81 9.68
C ARG A 97 15.33 -6.43 10.62
N ALA A 98 15.75 -6.80 11.83
CA ALA A 98 14.85 -7.38 12.85
C ALA A 98 13.67 -6.46 13.21
N GLU A 99 13.88 -5.14 13.10
CA GLU A 99 12.87 -4.11 13.35
C GLU A 99 12.36 -3.46 12.05
N ALA A 100 12.52 -4.14 10.91
CA ALA A 100 12.04 -3.65 9.63
C ALA A 100 10.54 -3.37 9.70
N LYS A 101 10.14 -2.18 9.25
CA LYS A 101 8.72 -1.91 9.01
C LYS A 101 8.30 -2.68 7.77
N VAL A 102 7.15 -3.36 7.88
CA VAL A 102 6.51 -3.99 6.72
C VAL A 102 5.55 -2.97 6.10
N ARG A 103 5.82 -2.59 4.85
CA ARG A 103 4.91 -1.77 4.02
C ARG A 103 4.12 -2.65 3.06
N LEU A 104 3.00 -2.14 2.58
CA LEU A 104 2.13 -2.79 1.61
C LEU A 104 2.16 -2.07 0.28
N LEU A 105 2.36 -2.83 -0.79
CA LEU A 105 2.24 -2.37 -2.18
C LEU A 105 1.05 -3.11 -2.80
N LEU A 106 -0.06 -2.42 -2.95
CA LEU A 106 -1.30 -2.99 -3.49
C LEU A 106 -1.45 -2.57 -4.94
N ILE A 107 -1.48 -3.55 -5.85
CA ILE A 107 -1.50 -3.32 -7.29
C ILE A 107 -2.86 -3.76 -7.84
N GLY A 108 -3.63 -2.81 -8.38
CA GLY A 108 -4.98 -3.04 -8.92
C GLY A 108 -5.19 -2.42 -10.29
N THR A 109 -6.33 -2.63 -10.93
CA THR A 109 -6.67 -1.96 -12.21
C THR A 109 -7.14 -0.52 -11.98
N ALA A 110 -7.81 -0.28 -10.86
CA ALA A 110 -8.29 1.02 -10.42
C ALA A 110 -8.44 1.00 -8.89
N PHE A 111 -8.52 2.18 -8.30
CA PHE A 111 -8.94 2.35 -6.90
C PHE A 111 -10.02 3.42 -6.84
N ASP A 112 -11.16 3.07 -6.26
CA ASP A 112 -12.26 4.01 -6.05
C ASP A 112 -11.94 5.02 -4.93
N GLY A 113 -12.85 5.97 -4.70
CA GLY A 113 -12.65 7.00 -3.69
C GLY A 113 -12.52 6.44 -2.28
N ILE A 114 -13.27 5.38 -1.93
CA ILE A 114 -13.29 4.80 -0.60
C ILE A 114 -11.98 4.07 -0.33
N ALA A 115 -11.49 3.25 -1.26
CA ALA A 115 -10.23 2.54 -1.16
C ALA A 115 -9.04 3.52 -1.04
N ARG A 116 -9.04 4.61 -1.81
CA ARG A 116 -8.02 5.66 -1.70
C ARG A 116 -8.04 6.35 -0.33
N GLN A 117 -9.23 6.69 0.18
CA GLN A 117 -9.36 7.30 1.50
C GLN A 117 -8.89 6.34 2.61
N ALA A 118 -9.27 5.06 2.53
CA ALA A 118 -8.83 4.03 3.45
C ALA A 118 -7.29 3.88 3.45
N ALA A 119 -6.67 3.79 2.27
CA ALA A 119 -5.22 3.75 2.15
C ALA A 119 -4.55 5.02 2.71
N SER A 120 -5.12 6.20 2.44
CA SER A 120 -4.61 7.46 2.98
C SER A 120 -4.68 7.52 4.51
N ALA A 121 -5.72 6.99 5.13
CA ALA A 121 -5.87 6.94 6.58
C ALA A 121 -4.81 6.02 7.24
N LEU A 122 -4.31 5.02 6.50
CA LEU A 122 -3.25 4.10 6.94
C LEU A 122 -1.84 4.68 6.75
N GLY A 123 -1.72 5.84 6.09
CA GLY A 123 -0.48 6.59 5.88
C GLY A 123 0.56 5.82 5.06
N ASP A 124 1.84 6.00 5.40
CA ASP A 124 2.98 5.40 4.68
C ASP A 124 3.05 3.87 4.76
N THR A 125 2.12 3.23 5.47
CA THR A 125 2.02 1.78 5.55
C THR A 125 1.53 1.16 4.25
N VAL A 126 0.70 1.88 3.49
CA VAL A 126 0.03 1.38 2.28
C VAL A 126 0.34 2.28 1.10
N GLU A 127 0.76 1.66 0.00
CA GLU A 127 0.98 2.29 -1.29
C GLU A 127 0.07 1.63 -2.32
N LEU A 128 -0.67 2.45 -3.08
CA LEU A 128 -1.57 1.98 -4.13
C LEU A 128 -0.95 2.22 -5.50
N TRP A 129 -1.01 1.20 -6.34
CA TRP A 129 -0.46 1.19 -7.69
C TRP A 129 -1.50 0.67 -8.66
N THR A 130 -1.70 1.38 -9.77
CA THR A 130 -2.53 0.91 -10.87
C THR A 130 -1.69 0.27 -11.94
N TYR A 131 -2.21 -0.80 -12.55
CA TYR A 131 -1.62 -1.40 -13.74
C TYR A 131 -2.52 -1.24 -14.96
N ARG A 132 -1.90 -1.06 -16.14
CA ARG A 132 -2.58 -1.11 -17.44
C ARG A 132 -1.83 -2.07 -18.36
N CYS A 133 -2.57 -2.98 -18.97
CA CYS A 133 -2.00 -3.90 -19.96
C CYS A 133 -2.02 -3.22 -21.33
N ILE A 134 -0.89 -3.20 -22.01
CA ILE A 134 -0.76 -2.62 -23.35
C ILE A 134 -0.19 -3.66 -24.32
N ARG A 135 -0.61 -3.57 -25.57
CA ARG A 135 0.03 -4.26 -26.69
C ARG A 135 0.89 -3.28 -27.45
N ASN A 136 2.16 -3.62 -27.64
CA ASN A 136 3.12 -2.88 -28.46
C ASN A 136 3.65 -3.82 -29.56
N GLY A 137 3.04 -3.74 -30.74
CA GLY A 137 3.31 -4.69 -31.83
C GLY A 137 2.89 -6.11 -31.46
N ALA A 138 3.83 -7.06 -31.51
CA ALA A 138 3.60 -8.45 -31.12
C ALA A 138 3.71 -8.69 -29.60
N GLY A 139 4.22 -7.71 -28.84
CA GLY A 139 4.45 -7.83 -27.41
C GLY A 139 3.27 -7.36 -26.56
N VAL A 140 3.09 -7.99 -25.40
CA VAL A 140 2.22 -7.52 -24.32
C VAL A 140 3.09 -7.03 -23.19
N ASP A 141 2.75 -5.86 -22.65
CA ASP A 141 3.48 -5.20 -21.58
C ASP A 141 2.51 -4.65 -20.52
N VAL A 142 3.04 -4.37 -19.34
CA VAL A 142 2.28 -3.80 -18.22
C VAL A 142 2.92 -2.50 -17.80
N LEU A 143 2.12 -1.43 -17.77
CA LEU A 143 2.48 -0.14 -17.23
C LEU A 143 2.02 -0.05 -15.79
N LEU A 144 2.90 0.39 -14.89
CA LEU A 144 2.59 0.64 -13.49
C LEU A 144 2.58 2.15 -13.21
N GLU A 145 1.55 2.60 -12.52
CA GLU A 145 1.39 4.00 -12.13
C GLU A 145 1.04 4.07 -10.64
N ARG A 146 1.73 4.93 -9.90
CA ARG A 146 1.46 5.12 -8.48
C ARG A 146 0.26 6.04 -8.28
N VAL A 147 -0.72 5.59 -7.51
CA VAL A 147 -1.94 6.37 -7.21
C VAL A 147 -1.78 7.16 -5.91
N CYS A 148 -1.30 6.50 -4.85
CA CYS A 148 -1.07 7.15 -3.56
C CYS A 148 -0.10 6.36 -2.66
N GLY A 149 0.35 7.00 -1.59
CA GLY A 149 1.30 6.46 -0.61
C GLY A 149 2.72 6.98 -0.82
N GLY A 150 3.50 7.05 0.27
CA GLY A 150 4.95 7.30 0.38
C GLY A 150 5.58 8.48 -0.37
N LYS A 151 6.67 9.05 0.17
CA LYS A 151 7.50 10.01 -0.58
C LYS A 151 8.07 9.31 -1.82
N ALA A 152 7.99 9.92 -3.00
CA ALA A 152 8.65 9.41 -4.20
C ALA A 152 10.14 9.14 -3.87
N PRO A 153 10.76 8.07 -4.41
CA PRO A 153 12.19 7.86 -4.25
C PRO A 153 12.91 9.07 -4.80
N ASN A 154 13.55 9.84 -3.92
CA ASN A 154 14.28 11.04 -4.30
C ASN A 154 15.54 10.58 -5.06
N PRO A 155 15.65 10.84 -6.38
CA PRO A 155 16.84 10.40 -7.14
C PRO A 155 18.09 11.20 -6.75
N ASP A 156 17.92 12.37 -6.13
CA ASP A 156 19.01 13.24 -5.70
C ASP A 156 19.06 13.32 -4.18
N GLY A 157 20.13 12.79 -3.59
CA GLY A 157 20.44 12.85 -2.15
C GLY A 157 20.69 14.25 -1.58
N ARG A 158 20.05 15.31 -2.10
CA ARG A 158 20.02 16.62 -1.45
C ARG A 158 18.95 16.62 -0.35
N ARG A 159 19.42 16.65 0.89
CA ARG A 159 18.61 16.92 2.08
C ARG A 159 18.00 18.31 1.98
N SER A 160 16.84 18.42 1.34
CA SER A 160 15.95 19.56 1.55
C SER A 160 15.21 19.33 2.87
N ARG A 161 15.65 20.03 3.91
CA ARG A 161 14.91 20.16 5.17
C ARG A 161 13.49 20.63 4.84
N PRO A 162 12.41 19.95 5.26
CA PRO A 162 11.06 20.47 5.08
C PRO A 162 10.90 21.73 5.95
N PRO A 163 10.25 22.80 5.46
CA PRO A 163 9.66 23.77 6.37
C PRO A 163 8.58 23.04 7.20
N LEU A 164 8.61 23.26 8.52
CA LEU A 164 7.56 22.79 9.42
C LEU A 164 6.21 23.31 8.93
N PRO A 165 5.16 22.47 8.79
CA PRO A 165 3.81 23.00 8.66
C PRO A 165 3.44 23.69 9.97
N ALA A 166 2.96 24.93 9.88
CA ALA A 166 2.28 25.58 10.98
C ALA A 166 1.10 24.68 11.39
N THR A 167 1.07 24.28 12.66
CA THR A 167 -0.06 23.62 13.29
C THR A 167 -1.29 24.53 13.23
N THR A 168 -2.14 24.35 12.22
CA THR A 168 -3.55 24.68 12.34
C THR A 168 -4.26 23.44 12.86
N SER A 169 -4.50 23.41 14.18
CA SER A 169 -5.45 22.50 14.78
C SER A 169 -6.80 22.68 14.08
N ALA A 170 -7.20 21.70 13.27
CA ALA A 170 -8.52 21.63 12.67
C ALA A 170 -9.55 20.98 13.61
N PHE A 171 -9.17 20.70 14.86
CA PHE A 171 -10.10 20.37 15.93
C PHE A 171 -10.42 21.65 16.70
N ARG A 172 -11.59 22.24 16.42
CA ARG A 172 -12.24 23.17 17.33
C ARG A 172 -12.92 22.33 18.41
N SER A 173 -12.27 22.16 19.56
CA SER A 173 -12.88 21.50 20.73
C SER A 173 -13.87 22.40 21.47
N GLU A 174 -14.32 23.50 20.85
CA GLU A 174 -15.25 24.48 21.42
C GLU A 174 -16.52 24.53 20.57
N LEU A 175 -17.16 23.36 20.38
CA LEU A 175 -18.59 23.36 20.07
C LEU A 175 -19.30 23.72 21.37
N SER A 176 -19.92 24.89 21.41
CA SER A 176 -20.76 25.23 22.56
C SER A 176 -22.04 24.39 22.51
N ASP A 177 -22.64 24.11 23.66
CA ASP A 177 -23.88 23.33 23.76
C ASP A 177 -25.01 23.86 22.85
N ALA A 178 -25.02 25.17 22.60
CA ALA A 178 -25.97 25.81 21.70
C ALA A 178 -25.81 25.37 20.23
N GLN A 179 -24.61 24.93 19.84
CA GLN A 179 -24.29 24.41 18.51
C GLN A 179 -24.55 22.91 18.38
N LEU A 180 -24.64 22.20 19.51
CA LEU A 180 -24.97 20.77 19.56
C LEU A 180 -26.49 20.53 19.56
N GLY A 181 -27.32 21.58 19.58
CA GLY A 181 -28.78 21.47 19.54
C GLY A 181 -29.39 20.88 20.81
N LEU A 182 -28.60 20.72 21.88
CA LEU A 182 -29.05 20.12 23.13
C LEU A 182 -30.01 21.05 23.85
N GLY A 183 -31.25 20.60 24.03
CA GLY A 183 -32.26 21.31 24.80
C GLY A 183 -31.99 21.19 26.31
N ALA A 184 -32.54 22.11 27.12
CA ALA A 184 -32.40 22.05 28.58
C ALA A 184 -32.90 20.74 29.21
N ALA A 185 -33.81 20.02 28.54
CA ALA A 185 -34.33 18.73 28.97
C ALA A 185 -33.33 17.58 28.80
N GLU A 186 -32.46 17.63 27.80
CA GLU A 186 -31.47 16.57 27.54
C GLU A 186 -30.27 16.66 28.49
N ARG A 187 -29.99 17.83 29.07
CA ARG A 187 -28.93 17.99 30.08
C ARG A 187 -29.22 17.25 31.39
N ALA A 188 -30.47 17.26 31.84
CA ALA A 188 -30.85 16.66 33.12
C ALA A 188 -30.64 15.13 33.14
N GLU A 189 -30.67 14.48 31.97
CA GLU A 189 -30.52 13.03 31.86
C GLU A 189 -29.07 12.55 32.04
N PHE A 190 -28.08 13.45 31.88
CA PHE A 190 -26.66 13.11 31.99
C PHE A 190 -25.99 13.57 33.29
N GLU A 191 -26.64 14.44 34.08
CA GLU A 191 -26.08 14.95 35.36
C GLU A 191 -26.56 14.17 36.60
N ASP A 192 -27.61 13.34 36.48
CA ASP A 192 -28.16 12.52 37.58
C ASP A 192 -27.67 11.04 37.59
N GLY A 193 -26.52 10.76 36.95
CA GLY A 193 -25.92 9.42 36.85
C GLY A 193 -24.61 9.24 37.62
#